data_AF-A0A2V7U583-F1
#
_entry.id   AF-A0A2V7U583-F1
#
_cell.length_a   1.000
_cell.length_b   1.000
_cell.length_c   1.000
_cell.angle_alpha   90.00
_cell.angle_beta   90.00
_cell.angle_gamma   90.00
#
_symmetry.space_group_name_H-M   'P 1'
#
loop_
_entity.id
_entity.type
_entity.pdbx_description
1 polymer ?
#
loop_
_entity_poly.entity_id
_entity_poly.type
_entity_poly.pdbx_seq_one_letter_code
_entity_poly.pdbx_strand_id
1 'polypeptide(L)'
;MRRKGKVLGSMFPLMGSASATDPPGDILNPAQGRIALSGQHINMDGFVDRSGERRLDSIPGELPYPEDQEVPVEDDRRREDEWFRENEKQLLEAARVARERRERERAEREAASELKRLRELHYMKCPKCGHDLKEEDLGGVKVDRCTHCEGVFFDAGELDQVFAKRAEERRGFFRRLAGL
;
A
#
# COMPACT_ATOMS: atom_id res chain seq x y z
N MET A 1 10.51 27.08 -10.26
CA MET A 1 10.73 26.51 -8.90
C MET A 1 12.08 25.82 -8.90
N ARG A 2 13.12 26.46 -8.32
CA ARG A 2 14.51 25.98 -8.36
C ARG A 2 14.61 24.60 -7.70
N ARG A 3 14.86 23.56 -8.51
CA ARG A 3 15.15 22.21 -8.04
C ARG A 3 16.62 22.17 -7.63
N LYS A 4 16.90 22.18 -6.33
CA LYS A 4 18.24 21.85 -5.80
C LYS A 4 18.10 20.61 -4.94
N GLY A 5 18.68 19.52 -5.45
CA GLY A 5 18.58 18.16 -4.89
C GLY A 5 18.47 17.08 -5.97
N LYS A 6 19.51 16.92 -6.81
CA LYS A 6 19.73 15.65 -7.53
C LYS A 6 20.39 14.71 -6.54
N VAL A 7 19.63 13.76 -6.02
CA VAL A 7 20.19 12.54 -5.43
C VAL A 7 20.39 11.54 -6.56
N LEU A 8 21.66 11.29 -6.90
CA LEU A 8 22.08 10.13 -7.67
C LEU A 8 22.05 8.91 -6.72
N GLY A 9 21.40 7.82 -7.14
CA GLY A 9 21.63 6.50 -6.55
C GLY A 9 20.37 5.73 -6.17
N SER A 10 19.81 4.99 -7.12
CA SER A 10 19.70 3.52 -7.01
C SER A 10 19.10 2.99 -8.31
N MET A 11 19.90 2.25 -9.07
CA MET A 11 19.42 1.37 -10.13
C MET A 11 18.51 0.32 -9.47
N PHE A 12 17.19 0.53 -9.55
CA PHE A 12 16.21 -0.51 -9.28
C PHE A 12 16.08 -1.37 -10.55
N PRO A 13 16.18 -2.70 -10.45
CA PRO A 13 15.92 -3.58 -11.59
C PRO A 13 14.43 -3.50 -11.94
N LEU A 14 14.15 -3.17 -13.20
CA LEU A 14 12.85 -3.35 -13.84
C LEU A 14 12.58 -4.85 -13.95
N MET A 15 11.85 -5.41 -12.99
CA MET A 15 11.25 -6.74 -13.11
C MET A 15 9.74 -6.60 -13.14
N GLY A 16 9.18 -6.96 -14.30
CA GLY A 16 7.90 -7.64 -14.48
C GLY A 16 6.66 -7.02 -13.84
N SER A 17 5.87 -6.33 -14.66
CA SER A 17 4.43 -6.17 -14.44
C SER A 17 3.74 -7.53 -14.51
N ALA A 18 3.61 -8.21 -13.36
CA ALA A 18 2.66 -9.30 -13.21
C ALA A 18 1.29 -8.68 -12.92
N SER A 19 0.41 -8.77 -13.91
CA SER A 19 -1.02 -8.53 -13.79
C SER A 19 -1.58 -9.38 -12.65
N ALA A 20 -2.01 -8.74 -11.57
CA ALA A 20 -2.89 -9.35 -10.59
C ALA A 20 -4.23 -9.61 -11.28
N THR A 21 -4.43 -10.83 -11.76
CA THR A 21 -5.77 -11.38 -11.94
C THR A 21 -6.31 -11.67 -10.55
N ASP A 22 -7.27 -10.87 -10.12
CA ASP A 22 -8.05 -11.12 -8.91
C ASP A 22 -8.62 -12.56 -8.95
N PRO A 23 -8.51 -13.35 -7.87
CA PRO A 23 -9.33 -14.55 -7.73
C PRO A 23 -10.79 -14.11 -7.56
N PRO A 24 -11.76 -14.72 -8.26
CA PRO A 24 -13.17 -14.44 -7.98
C PRO A 24 -13.49 -14.97 -6.57
N GLY A 25 -13.53 -14.05 -5.61
CA GLY A 25 -14.16 -14.29 -4.32
C GLY A 25 -15.67 -14.29 -4.52
N ASP A 26 -16.28 -15.46 -4.34
CA ASP A 26 -17.72 -15.64 -4.29
C ASP A 26 -18.29 -14.91 -3.07
N ILE A 27 -18.61 -13.63 -3.26
CA ILE A 27 -19.53 -12.90 -2.40
C ILE A 27 -20.89 -13.57 -2.63
N LEU A 28 -21.31 -14.41 -1.69
CA LEU A 28 -22.68 -14.89 -1.55
C LEU A 28 -23.64 -13.70 -1.67
N ASN A 29 -24.29 -13.59 -2.83
CA ASN A 29 -25.35 -12.62 -3.09
C ASN A 29 -26.66 -13.15 -2.48
N PRO A 30 -27.26 -12.49 -1.48
CA PRO A 30 -28.49 -12.97 -0.84
C PRO A 30 -29.76 -12.78 -1.69
N ALA A 31 -29.66 -12.41 -2.98
CA ALA A 31 -30.82 -12.03 -3.80
C ALA A 31 -31.17 -12.99 -4.97
N GLN A 32 -30.65 -14.22 -5.03
CA GLN A 32 -30.99 -15.17 -6.11
C GLN A 32 -31.68 -16.44 -5.60
N GLY A 33 -32.81 -16.27 -4.92
CA GLY A 33 -33.86 -17.28 -4.83
C GLY A 33 -34.91 -17.02 -5.90
N ARG A 34 -34.70 -17.50 -7.13
CA ARG A 34 -35.74 -17.58 -8.15
C ARG A 34 -35.66 -18.95 -8.83
N ILE A 35 -36.43 -19.90 -8.29
CA ILE A 35 -36.70 -21.16 -8.97
C ILE A 35 -37.60 -20.81 -10.16
N ALA A 36 -37.07 -20.94 -11.37
CA ALA A 36 -37.81 -20.80 -12.61
C ALA A 36 -38.79 -21.97 -12.75
N LEU A 37 -40.09 -21.67 -12.70
CA LEU A 37 -41.13 -22.58 -13.15
C LEU A 37 -41.12 -22.59 -14.69
N SER A 38 -40.47 -23.58 -15.29
CA SER A 38 -40.65 -23.89 -16.71
C SER A 38 -40.75 -25.40 -16.92
N GLY A 39 -41.98 -25.90 -16.82
CA GLY A 39 -42.60 -26.78 -17.81
C GLY A 39 -41.80 -27.95 -18.41
N GLN A 40 -41.17 -28.79 -17.60
CA GLN A 40 -40.86 -30.16 -18.01
C GLN A 40 -41.86 -31.11 -17.37
N HIS A 41 -42.78 -31.60 -18.20
CA HIS A 41 -43.72 -32.67 -17.88
C HIS A 41 -42.92 -33.93 -17.50
N ILE A 42 -43.06 -34.35 -16.25
CA ILE A 42 -42.80 -35.74 -15.86
C ILE A 42 -44.06 -36.55 -16.16
N ASN A 43 -43.96 -37.53 -17.05
CA ASN A 43 -45.06 -38.47 -17.30
C ASN A 43 -45.24 -39.35 -16.06
N MET A 44 -46.40 -39.26 -15.40
CA MET A 44 -46.82 -40.14 -14.30
C MET A 44 -47.53 -41.41 -14.81
N ASP A 45 -47.03 -42.02 -15.89
CA ASP A 45 -47.56 -43.28 -16.37
C ASP A 45 -46.68 -44.43 -15.89
N GLY A 46 -46.94 -44.87 -14.65
CA GLY A 46 -46.20 -45.95 -14.05
C GLY A 46 -46.70 -46.33 -12.66
N PHE A 47 -47.77 -47.13 -12.65
CA PHE A 47 -48.07 -48.11 -11.60
C PHE A 47 -48.79 -47.60 -10.34
N VAL A 48 -50.13 -47.54 -10.42
CA VAL A 48 -51.01 -47.53 -9.25
C VAL A 48 -51.76 -48.86 -9.22
N ASP A 49 -51.34 -49.80 -8.36
CA ASP A 49 -52.21 -50.92 -7.97
C ASP A 49 -53.32 -50.37 -7.07
N ARG A 50 -54.57 -50.65 -7.45
CA ARG A 50 -55.81 -50.16 -6.86
C ARG A 50 -56.39 -51.20 -5.89
N SER A 51 -55.56 -51.79 -5.05
CA SER A 51 -56.01 -52.68 -3.96
C SER A 51 -55.41 -52.19 -2.64
N GLY A 52 -56.27 -51.68 -1.76
CA GLY A 52 -55.90 -51.04 -0.51
C GLY A 52 -55.43 -52.01 0.56
N GLU A 53 -54.23 -52.54 0.45
CA GLU A 53 -53.56 -53.26 1.53
C GLU A 53 -52.06 -52.98 1.52
N ARG A 54 -51.61 -52.19 2.49
CA ARG A 54 -50.19 -51.91 2.70
C ARG A 54 -49.56 -53.18 3.27
N ARG A 55 -49.08 -54.07 2.39
CA ARG A 55 -48.25 -55.22 2.80
C ARG A 55 -46.93 -54.68 3.34
N LEU A 56 -46.85 -54.55 4.66
CA LEU A 56 -45.63 -54.22 5.43
C LEU A 56 -44.70 -55.44 5.58
N ASP A 57 -44.89 -56.46 4.77
CA ASP A 57 -44.15 -57.71 4.88
C ASP A 57 -43.35 -57.93 3.60
N SER A 58 -42.04 -57.67 3.68
CA SER A 58 -40.93 -58.20 2.87
C SER A 58 -39.94 -57.09 2.45
N ILE A 59 -39.14 -56.58 3.39
CA ILE A 59 -37.78 -56.18 3.02
C ILE A 59 -36.98 -57.50 2.98
N PRO A 60 -36.58 -58.02 1.81
CA PRO A 60 -35.81 -59.25 1.74
C PRO A 60 -34.37 -58.95 2.14
N GLY A 61 -33.92 -59.59 3.22
CA GLY A 61 -32.54 -59.58 3.66
C GLY A 61 -32.20 -58.33 4.48
N GLU A 62 -32.19 -58.50 5.80
CA GLU A 62 -31.23 -57.78 6.62
C GLU A 62 -29.86 -58.08 6.01
N LEU A 63 -29.29 -57.11 5.28
CA LEU A 63 -27.86 -57.13 5.04
C LEU A 63 -27.25 -57.23 6.43
N PRO A 64 -26.46 -58.29 6.72
CA PRO A 64 -25.78 -58.37 7.99
C PRO A 64 -24.83 -57.18 7.99
N TYR A 65 -25.18 -56.15 8.75
CA TYR A 65 -24.20 -55.16 9.13
C TYR A 65 -23.09 -55.95 9.80
N PRO A 66 -21.86 -55.97 9.26
CA PRO A 66 -20.79 -56.71 9.89
C PRO A 66 -20.62 -56.12 11.29
N GLU A 67 -21.09 -56.87 12.28
CA GLU A 67 -20.80 -56.62 13.68
C GLU A 67 -19.27 -56.67 13.78
N ASP A 68 -18.70 -55.55 14.24
CA ASP A 68 -17.34 -55.45 14.76
C ASP A 68 -16.20 -55.27 13.75
N GLN A 69 -16.44 -54.63 12.60
CA GLN A 69 -15.33 -53.91 11.94
C GLN A 69 -15.15 -52.55 12.62
N GLU A 70 -14.21 -52.47 13.58
CA GLU A 70 -13.68 -51.21 14.07
C GLU A 70 -13.10 -50.42 12.90
N VAL A 71 -13.90 -49.55 12.27
CA VAL A 71 -13.37 -48.51 11.40
C VAL A 71 -12.61 -47.55 12.30
N PRO A 72 -11.29 -47.33 12.09
CA PRO A 72 -10.58 -46.30 12.80
C PRO A 72 -11.25 -44.98 12.44
N VAL A 73 -12.09 -44.46 13.35
CA VAL A 73 -12.54 -43.08 13.23
C VAL A 73 -11.30 -42.28 13.57
N GLU A 74 -10.51 -41.93 12.55
CA GLU A 74 -9.50 -40.90 12.69
C GLU A 74 -10.21 -39.73 13.39
N ASP A 75 -9.75 -39.33 14.57
CA ASP A 75 -10.43 -38.35 15.42
C ASP A 75 -10.41 -36.99 14.70
N ASP A 76 -11.37 -36.83 13.79
CA ASP A 76 -11.49 -35.73 12.84
C ASP A 76 -11.50 -34.38 13.59
N ARG A 77 -12.08 -34.42 14.80
CA ARG A 77 -12.10 -33.33 15.77
C ARG A 77 -10.71 -32.81 16.15
N ARG A 78 -9.72 -33.68 16.35
CA ARG A 78 -8.35 -33.24 16.69
C ARG A 78 -7.69 -32.48 15.55
N ARG A 79 -7.92 -32.92 14.31
CA ARG A 79 -7.37 -32.29 13.10
C ARG A 79 -8.04 -30.93 12.86
N GLU A 80 -9.35 -30.86 13.02
CA GLU A 80 -10.12 -29.62 12.96
C GLU A 80 -9.68 -28.63 14.05
N ASP A 81 -9.54 -29.07 15.30
CA ASP A 81 -9.11 -28.23 16.43
C ASP A 81 -7.70 -27.65 16.26
N GLU A 82 -6.77 -28.44 15.72
CA GLU A 82 -5.40 -27.98 15.41
C GLU A 82 -5.42 -26.94 14.28
N TRP A 83 -6.20 -27.20 13.21
CA TRP A 83 -6.37 -26.27 12.10
C TRP A 83 -6.98 -24.94 12.55
N PHE A 84 -8.01 -24.94 13.39
CA PHE A 84 -8.64 -23.71 13.90
C PHE A 84 -7.66 -22.87 14.73
N ARG A 85 -6.86 -23.50 15.61
CA ARG A 85 -5.87 -22.79 16.43
C ARG A 85 -4.77 -22.15 15.59
N GLU A 86 -4.28 -22.86 14.58
CA GLU A 86 -3.27 -22.31 13.68
C GLU A 86 -3.82 -21.17 12.83
N ASN A 87 -5.03 -21.34 12.27
CA ASN A 87 -5.69 -20.31 11.48
C ASN A 87 -6.02 -19.06 12.33
N GLU A 88 -6.51 -19.22 13.55
CA GLU A 88 -6.75 -18.10 14.48
C GLU A 88 -5.44 -17.37 14.80
N LYS A 89 -4.37 -18.11 15.10
CA LYS A 89 -3.04 -17.51 15.33
C LYS A 89 -2.56 -16.72 14.11
N GLN A 90 -2.75 -17.24 12.91
CA GLN A 90 -2.40 -16.54 11.67
C GLN A 90 -3.20 -15.26 11.49
N LEU A 91 -4.51 -15.29 11.74
CA LEU A 91 -5.37 -14.10 11.67
C LEU A 91 -4.99 -13.03 12.69
N LEU A 92 -4.67 -13.44 13.92
CA LEU A 92 -4.21 -12.54 14.97
C LEU A 92 -2.86 -11.89 14.63
N GLU A 93 -1.92 -12.69 14.13
CA GLU A 93 -0.63 -12.20 13.66
C GLU A 93 -0.78 -11.24 12.47
N ALA A 94 -1.60 -11.61 11.48
CA ALA A 94 -1.90 -10.76 10.33
C ALA A 94 -2.55 -9.43 10.76
N ALA A 95 -3.46 -9.47 11.74
CA ALA A 95 -4.08 -8.27 12.30
C ALA A 95 -3.06 -7.37 13.03
N ARG A 96 -2.10 -7.96 13.76
CA ARG A 96 -1.00 -7.22 14.40
C ARG A 96 -0.12 -6.54 13.36
N VAL A 97 0.38 -7.29 12.38
CA VAL A 97 1.22 -6.78 11.29
C VAL A 97 0.49 -5.69 10.50
N ALA A 98 -0.80 -5.88 10.22
CA ALA A 98 -1.60 -4.88 9.51
C ALA A 98 -1.76 -3.58 10.33
N ARG A 99 -1.94 -3.67 11.65
CA ARG A 99 -1.97 -2.48 12.53
C ARG A 99 -0.62 -1.77 12.55
N GLU A 100 0.45 -2.50 12.81
CA GLU A 100 1.81 -1.95 12.86
C GLU A 100 2.18 -1.27 11.53
N ARG A 101 1.86 -1.89 10.38
CA ARG A 101 2.04 -1.30 9.06
C ARG A 101 1.29 0.03 8.91
N ARG A 102 0.02 0.09 9.33
CA ARG A 102 -0.81 1.31 9.25
C ARG A 102 -0.28 2.42 10.16
N GLU A 103 0.19 2.07 11.35
CA GLU A 103 0.80 3.02 12.30
C GLU A 103 2.11 3.58 11.74
N ARG A 104 2.97 2.72 11.20
CA ARG A 104 4.22 3.12 10.56
C ARG A 104 3.96 4.05 9.37
N GLU A 105 3.01 3.71 8.50
CA GLU A 105 2.64 4.54 7.36
C GLU A 105 2.10 5.91 7.79
N ARG A 106 1.26 5.96 8.83
CA ARG A 106 0.78 7.21 9.42
C ARG A 106 1.94 8.05 9.98
N ALA A 107 2.83 7.44 10.76
CA ALA A 107 3.97 8.12 11.36
C ALA A 107 4.93 8.67 10.29
N GLU A 108 5.22 7.90 9.23
CA GLU A 108 6.03 8.38 8.10
C GLU A 108 5.38 9.56 7.38
N ARG A 109 4.06 9.53 7.18
CA ARG A 109 3.33 10.63 6.56
C ARG A 109 3.37 11.89 7.41
N GLU A 110 3.16 11.76 8.71
CA GLU A 110 3.23 12.87 9.67
C GLU A 110 4.65 13.46 9.71
N ALA A 111 5.68 12.63 9.83
CA ALA A 111 7.08 13.07 9.81
C ALA A 111 7.46 13.77 8.49
N ALA A 112 7.00 13.25 7.35
CA ALA A 112 7.22 13.89 6.06
C ALA A 112 6.52 15.25 5.95
N SER A 113 5.31 15.37 6.51
CA SER A 113 4.57 16.64 6.54
C SER A 113 5.27 17.69 7.40
N GLU A 114 5.83 17.28 8.54
CA GLU A 114 6.55 18.19 9.44
C GLU A 114 7.89 18.63 8.85
N LEU A 115 8.65 17.70 8.25
CA LEU A 115 9.88 18.05 7.53
C LEU A 115 9.61 19.06 6.41
N LYS A 116 8.50 18.87 5.66
CA LYS A 116 8.09 19.81 4.62
C LYS A 116 7.77 21.19 5.19
N ARG A 117 6.99 21.25 6.29
CA ARG A 117 6.66 22.51 6.98
C ARG A 117 7.92 23.23 7.47
N LEU A 118 8.84 22.51 8.11
CA LEU A 118 10.11 23.08 8.59
C LEU A 118 10.95 23.63 7.44
N ARG A 119 11.01 22.92 6.31
CA ARG A 119 11.70 23.40 5.11
C ARG A 119 11.08 24.70 4.59
N GLU A 120 9.76 24.78 4.52
CA GLU A 120 9.04 25.97 4.04
C GLU A 120 9.24 27.17 4.98
N LEU A 121 9.21 26.96 6.31
CA LEU A 121 9.43 28.02 7.29
C LEU A 121 10.82 28.67 7.19
N HIS A 122 11.84 27.88 6.88
CA HIS A 122 13.22 28.35 6.75
C HIS A 122 13.60 28.71 5.30
N TYR A 123 12.72 28.49 4.33
CA TYR A 123 13.00 28.79 2.93
C TYR A 123 13.14 30.30 2.71
N MET A 124 14.22 30.72 2.05
CA MET A 124 14.56 32.13 1.82
C MET A 124 14.68 32.97 3.09
N LYS A 125 15.01 32.34 4.23
CA LYS A 125 15.28 33.02 5.50
C LYS A 125 16.78 33.08 5.78
N CYS A 126 17.23 34.23 6.28
CA CYS A 126 18.62 34.43 6.64
C CYS A 126 18.98 33.55 7.87
N PRO A 127 20.02 32.71 7.80
CA PRO A 127 20.43 31.87 8.94
C PRO A 127 21.00 32.68 10.11
N LYS A 128 21.40 33.94 9.89
CA LYS A 128 21.95 34.82 10.93
C LYS A 128 20.87 35.53 11.75
N CYS A 129 19.79 35.98 11.11
CA CYS A 129 18.79 36.85 11.75
C CYS A 129 17.33 36.50 11.47
N GLY A 130 17.04 35.50 10.64
CA GLY A 130 15.67 35.04 10.36
C GLY A 130 14.86 35.92 9.40
N HIS A 131 15.38 37.06 8.95
CA HIS A 131 14.71 37.91 7.95
C HIS A 131 14.74 37.33 6.54
N ASP A 132 13.86 37.83 5.68
CA ASP A 132 13.77 37.42 4.27
C ASP A 132 15.03 37.78 3.47
N LEU A 133 15.42 36.83 2.63
CA LEU A 133 16.44 36.96 1.60
C LEU A 133 15.81 37.43 0.29
N LYS A 134 16.50 38.30 -0.44
CA LYS A 134 16.11 38.81 -1.75
C LYS A 134 17.12 38.34 -2.80
N GLU A 135 16.62 37.73 -3.87
CA GLU A 135 17.44 37.31 -5.01
C GLU A 135 17.85 38.55 -5.83
N GLU A 136 19.15 38.70 -6.06
CA GLU A 136 19.76 39.75 -6.89
C GLU A 136 20.68 39.11 -7.94
N ASP A 137 20.67 39.62 -9.18
CA ASP A 137 21.59 39.17 -10.23
C ASP A 137 22.78 40.14 -10.32
N LEU A 138 23.97 39.62 -10.01
CA LEU A 138 25.22 40.37 -10.05
C LEU A 138 26.10 39.84 -11.18
N GLY A 139 25.90 40.37 -12.38
CA GLY A 139 26.73 40.02 -13.54
C GLY A 139 26.60 38.56 -13.96
N GLY A 140 25.37 38.04 -13.98
CA GLY A 140 25.01 36.69 -14.41
C GLY A 140 25.14 35.63 -13.33
N VAL A 141 25.39 36.03 -12.08
CA VAL A 141 25.38 35.15 -10.91
C VAL A 141 24.28 35.63 -10.00
N LYS A 142 23.35 34.73 -9.70
CA LYS A 142 22.24 34.99 -8.78
C LYS A 142 22.74 34.83 -7.36
N VAL A 143 22.41 35.78 -6.51
CA VAL A 143 22.91 35.86 -5.14
C VAL A 143 21.76 36.29 -4.23
N ASP A 144 21.68 35.71 -3.04
CA ASP A 144 20.63 36.03 -2.08
C ASP A 144 21.15 37.00 -1.01
N ARG A 145 20.59 38.21 -0.98
CA ARG A 145 20.96 39.27 -0.03
C ARG A 145 19.89 39.39 1.07
N CYS A 146 20.33 39.39 2.33
CA CYS A 146 19.44 39.65 3.45
C CYS A 146 19.06 41.13 3.54
N THR A 147 17.78 41.40 3.72
CA THR A 147 17.22 42.77 3.84
C THR A 147 17.56 43.47 5.16
N HIS A 148 18.02 42.75 6.18
CA HIS A 148 18.26 43.30 7.52
C HIS A 148 19.74 43.33 7.91
N CYS A 149 20.46 42.21 7.77
CA CYS A 149 21.87 42.13 8.18
C CYS A 149 22.86 42.29 7.02
N GLU A 150 22.36 42.56 5.80
CA GLU A 150 23.12 42.70 4.56
C GLU A 150 24.01 41.48 4.21
N GLY A 151 23.74 40.34 4.85
CA GLY A 151 24.44 39.09 4.60
C GLY A 151 24.17 38.59 3.19
N VAL A 152 25.20 38.07 2.54
CA VAL A 152 25.16 37.59 1.16
C VAL A 152 25.34 36.08 1.17
N PHE A 153 24.43 35.36 0.52
CA PHE A 153 24.42 33.91 0.46
C PHE A 153 24.46 33.45 -1.00
N PHE A 154 25.27 32.42 -1.26
CA PHE A 154 25.41 31.78 -2.56
C PHE A 154 24.83 30.38 -2.48
N ASP A 155 24.07 29.97 -3.47
CA ASP A 155 23.66 28.58 -3.55
C ASP A 155 24.84 27.68 -3.97
N ALA A 156 24.67 26.37 -3.80
CA ALA A 156 25.60 25.36 -4.29
C ALA A 156 25.94 25.57 -5.78
N GLY A 157 27.23 25.73 -6.08
CA GLY A 157 27.78 25.92 -7.42
C GLY A 157 27.68 27.34 -7.99
N GLU A 158 27.05 28.31 -7.31
CA GLU A 158 27.04 29.71 -7.76
C GLU A 158 28.35 30.42 -7.42
N LEU A 159 28.93 30.12 -6.26
CA LEU A 159 30.23 30.65 -5.85
C LEU A 159 31.35 30.19 -6.80
N ASP A 160 31.33 28.93 -7.23
CA ASP A 160 32.32 28.39 -8.17
C ASP A 160 32.29 29.10 -9.53
N GLN A 161 31.10 29.53 -9.99
CA GLN A 161 30.96 30.33 -11.21
C GLN A 161 31.63 31.70 -11.08
N VAL A 162 31.62 32.30 -9.90
CA VAL A 162 32.35 33.55 -9.64
C VAL A 162 33.86 33.30 -9.69
N PHE A 163 34.33 32.19 -9.12
CA PHE A 163 35.75 31.86 -9.10
C PHE A 163 36.31 31.46 -10.46
N ALA A 164 35.49 30.83 -11.31
CA ALA A 164 35.85 30.43 -12.67
C ALA A 164 36.05 31.63 -13.63
N LYS A 165 35.50 32.82 -13.30
CA LYS A 165 35.67 34.03 -14.11
C LYS A 165 37.10 34.55 -14.09
N ARG A 166 37.47 35.33 -15.11
CA ARG A 166 38.78 35.98 -15.21
C ARG A 166 39.04 36.89 -14.00
N ALA A 167 40.30 37.13 -13.66
CA ALA A 167 40.68 37.90 -12.48
C ALA A 167 40.06 39.31 -12.45
N GLU A 168 39.97 39.98 -13.60
CA GLU A 168 39.34 41.31 -13.74
C GLU A 168 37.84 41.26 -13.49
N GLU A 169 37.13 40.31 -14.11
CA GLU A 169 35.69 40.10 -13.94
C GLU A 169 35.33 39.74 -12.50
N ARG A 170 36.14 38.88 -11.86
CA ARG A 170 35.99 38.49 -10.46
C ARG A 170 36.20 39.68 -9.53
N ARG A 171 37.23 40.51 -9.76
CA ARG A 171 37.44 41.75 -8.99
C ARG A 171 36.26 42.72 -9.16
N GLY A 172 35.76 42.89 -10.39
CA GLY A 172 34.59 43.72 -10.67
C GLY A 172 33.31 43.21 -10.01
N PHE A 173 33.13 41.89 -9.94
CA PHE A 173 32.02 41.26 -9.23
C PHE A 173 32.03 41.59 -7.73
N PHE A 174 33.15 41.36 -7.04
CA PHE A 174 33.25 41.63 -5.61
C PHE A 174 33.18 43.13 -5.29
N ARG A 175 33.63 44.00 -6.20
CA ARG A 175 33.47 45.45 -6.07
C ARG A 175 31.99 45.85 -6.07
N ARG A 176 31.21 45.37 -7.04
CA ARG A 176 29.74 45.60 -7.08
C ARG A 176 29.03 45.00 -5.87
N LEU A 177 29.46 43.82 -5.42
CA LEU A 177 28.88 43.16 -4.25
C LEU A 177 29.04 44.00 -2.97
N ALA A 178 30.22 44.60 -2.79
CA ALA A 178 30.56 45.49 -1.68
C ALA A 178 30.07 46.93 -1.86
N GLY A 179 29.43 47.27 -2.98
CA GLY A 179 28.94 48.63 -3.27
C GLY A 179 30.03 49.66 -3.56
N LEU A 180 31.19 49.22 -4.06
CA LEU A 180 32.38 50.05 -4.37
C LEU A 180 32.56 50.35 -5.87
#